data_AF-A0A6G9CQC9-F1
#
_entry.id   AF-A0A6G9CQC9-F1
#
_cell.length_a   1.000
_cell.length_b   1.000
_cell.length_c   1.000
_cell.angle_alpha   90.00
_cell.angle_beta   90.00
_cell.angle_gamma   90.00
#
_symmetry.space_group_name_H-M   'P 1'
#
loop_
_entity.id
_entity.type
_entity.pdbx_description
1 polymer ?
#
loop_
_entity_poly.entity_id
_entity_poly.type
_entity_poly.pdbx_seq_one_letter_code
_entity_poly.pdbx_strand_id
1 'polypeptide(L)'
;MTDLKVLKDLLPSTEELGFAWADWVGPISIDTARMLACDCTVTRILLDENGVPLECGKEARTATVPQRRALAVRDGGCAFPGCGTPSGWCDAHHIVHWNDGGPTDLDNLILLSGHHHRTLHHTEWRVEIGPDRKSVFYPPMSVDPYQQPIGGNSPPTAA
;
A
#
# COMPACT_ATOMS: atom_id res chain seq x y z
N MET A 1 -17.56 -21.33 -17.10
CA MET A 1 -17.13 -20.09 -17.78
C MET A 1 -18.26 -19.10 -17.62
N THR A 2 -18.17 -18.23 -16.62
CA THR A 2 -19.21 -17.23 -16.35
C THR A 2 -19.04 -16.10 -17.37
N ASP A 3 -20.11 -15.79 -18.07
CA ASP A 3 -20.16 -14.81 -19.14
C ASP A 3 -19.89 -13.40 -18.58
N LEU A 4 -18.77 -12.79 -18.99
CA LEU A 4 -18.34 -11.45 -18.58
C LEU A 4 -19.35 -10.35 -18.97
N LYS A 5 -20.25 -10.61 -19.95
CA LYS A 5 -21.33 -9.67 -20.28
C LYS A 5 -22.40 -9.59 -19.18
N VAL A 6 -22.73 -10.71 -18.55
CA VAL A 6 -23.77 -10.75 -17.51
C VAL A 6 -23.36 -9.95 -16.27
N LEU A 7 -22.04 -9.82 -16.02
CA LEU A 7 -21.50 -8.99 -14.95
C LEU A 7 -21.66 -7.49 -15.20
N LYS A 8 -21.63 -7.03 -16.46
CA LYS A 8 -21.85 -5.60 -16.79
C LYS A 8 -23.29 -5.15 -16.51
N ASP A 9 -24.26 -6.04 -16.68
CA ASP A 9 -25.69 -5.71 -16.54
C ASP A 9 -26.20 -5.78 -15.09
N LEU A 10 -25.46 -6.43 -14.20
CA LEU A 10 -25.82 -6.61 -12.78
C LEU A 10 -25.22 -5.54 -11.84
N LEU A 11 -24.40 -4.63 -12.36
CA LEU A 11 -23.72 -3.62 -11.57
C LEU A 11 -24.19 -2.23 -12.02
N PRO A 12 -24.75 -1.39 -11.13
CA PRO A 12 -25.11 -0.03 -11.48
C PRO A 12 -23.87 0.71 -12.00
N SER A 13 -24.10 1.67 -12.90
CA SER A 13 -23.10 2.47 -13.60
C SER A 13 -21.83 2.71 -12.77
N THR A 14 -20.70 2.36 -13.36
CA THR A 14 -19.34 2.28 -12.82
C THR A 14 -18.73 3.59 -12.29
N GLU A 15 -19.54 4.60 -11.96
CA GLU A 15 -19.04 5.91 -11.52
C GLU A 15 -18.90 6.07 -10.00
N GLU A 16 -19.46 5.20 -9.14
CA GLU A 16 -19.44 5.50 -7.70
C GLU A 16 -18.87 4.47 -6.72
N LEU A 17 -18.57 3.22 -7.10
CA LEU A 17 -17.82 2.28 -6.25
C LEU A 17 -17.12 1.22 -7.12
N GLY A 18 -15.83 1.41 -7.38
CA GLY A 18 -15.02 0.38 -8.05
C GLY A 18 -14.83 -0.85 -7.16
N PHE A 19 -14.65 -2.02 -7.77
CA PHE A 19 -14.12 -3.23 -7.11
C PHE A 19 -13.04 -3.82 -8.02
N ALA A 20 -12.13 -4.61 -7.46
CA ALA A 20 -11.18 -5.41 -8.24
C ALA A 20 -11.54 -6.90 -8.15
N TRP A 21 -10.99 -7.71 -9.06
CA TRP A 21 -11.21 -9.15 -9.09
C TRP A 21 -9.91 -9.89 -8.84
N ALA A 22 -9.95 -10.90 -7.98
CA ALA A 22 -8.85 -11.83 -7.75
C ALA A 22 -9.32 -13.26 -8.06
N ASP A 23 -8.66 -13.96 -8.98
CA ASP A 23 -9.15 -15.20 -9.59
C ASP A 23 -9.63 -16.28 -8.61
N TRP A 24 -8.99 -16.40 -7.45
CA TRP A 24 -9.29 -17.42 -6.44
C TRP A 24 -10.12 -16.91 -5.26
N VAL A 25 -10.28 -15.59 -5.14
CA VAL A 25 -10.95 -14.94 -4.00
C VAL A 25 -12.29 -14.33 -4.43
N GLY A 26 -12.43 -13.97 -5.70
CA GLY A 26 -13.58 -13.24 -6.24
C GLY A 26 -13.40 -11.72 -6.11
N PRO A 27 -14.49 -10.96 -5.96
CA PRO A 27 -14.43 -9.51 -5.87
C PRO A 27 -13.76 -9.07 -4.57
N ILE A 28 -12.88 -8.07 -4.66
CA ILE A 28 -12.19 -7.42 -3.54
C ILE A 28 -12.44 -5.92 -3.57
N SER A 29 -12.34 -5.26 -2.42
CA SER A 29 -12.44 -3.80 -2.34
C SER A 29 -11.27 -3.12 -3.05
N ILE A 30 -11.48 -1.89 -3.53
CA ILE A 30 -10.40 -1.08 -4.11
C ILE A 30 -9.29 -0.83 -3.09
N ASP A 31 -9.60 -0.67 -1.80
CA ASP A 31 -8.58 -0.53 -0.76
C ASP A 31 -7.73 -1.79 -0.62
N THR A 32 -8.34 -2.97 -0.74
CA THR A 32 -7.61 -4.24 -0.77
C THR A 32 -6.72 -4.30 -2.02
N ALA A 33 -7.25 -3.91 -3.17
CA ALA A 33 -6.48 -3.84 -4.42
C ALA A 33 -5.30 -2.85 -4.31
N ARG A 34 -5.47 -1.71 -3.64
CA ARG A 34 -4.43 -0.69 -3.36
C ARG A 34 -3.43 -1.14 -2.30
N MET A 35 -3.82 -1.99 -1.36
CA MET A 35 -2.89 -2.61 -0.42
C MET A 35 -2.01 -3.66 -1.10
N LEU A 36 -2.63 -4.55 -1.89
CA LEU A 36 -1.90 -5.45 -2.79
C LEU A 36 -1.06 -4.64 -3.78
N ALA A 37 -1.56 -3.45 -4.12
CA ALA A 37 -1.02 -2.22 -4.73
C ALA A 37 0.31 -1.63 -4.20
N CYS A 38 0.76 -2.00 -3.00
CA CYS A 38 2.00 -1.45 -2.43
C CYS A 38 3.28 -2.25 -2.75
N ASP A 39 3.30 -3.58 -2.61
CA ASP A 39 4.54 -4.38 -2.77
C ASP A 39 4.41 -5.60 -3.71
N CYS A 40 3.88 -5.39 -4.91
CA CYS A 40 3.73 -6.44 -5.92
C CYS A 40 3.95 -5.86 -7.31
N THR A 41 4.31 -6.71 -8.27
CA THR A 41 4.53 -6.26 -9.65
C THR A 41 3.18 -6.06 -10.36
N VAL A 42 2.99 -4.91 -11.00
CA VAL A 42 1.79 -4.63 -11.81
C VAL A 42 2.12 -4.63 -13.27
N THR A 43 1.27 -5.33 -14.02
CA THR A 43 1.25 -5.33 -15.48
C THR A 43 -0.09 -4.77 -15.91
N ARG A 44 -0.08 -3.62 -16.58
CA ARG A 44 -1.29 -3.00 -17.12
C ARG A 44 -1.69 -3.71 -18.40
N ILE A 45 -2.94 -4.14 -18.51
CA ILE A 45 -3.51 -4.64 -19.76
C ILE A 45 -4.63 -3.70 -20.18
N LEU A 46 -4.50 -3.10 -21.37
CA LEU A 46 -5.56 -2.33 -22.00
C LEU A 46 -6.46 -3.25 -22.81
N LEU A 47 -7.77 -3.10 -22.68
CA LEU A 47 -8.76 -3.84 -23.45
C LEU A 47 -9.51 -2.88 -24.39
N ASP A 48 -9.96 -3.38 -25.54
CA ASP A 48 -10.90 -2.68 -26.40
C ASP A 48 -12.35 -2.80 -25.89
N GLU A 49 -13.31 -2.25 -26.64
CA GLU A 49 -14.74 -2.30 -26.32
C GLU A 49 -15.33 -3.72 -26.26
N ASN A 50 -14.68 -4.68 -26.92
CA ASN A 50 -15.06 -6.09 -26.97
C ASN A 50 -14.35 -6.93 -25.90
N GLY A 51 -13.50 -6.31 -25.06
CA GLY A 51 -12.72 -7.00 -24.04
C GLY A 51 -11.44 -7.67 -24.57
N VAL A 52 -11.00 -7.32 -25.78
CA VAL A 52 -9.79 -7.87 -26.40
C VAL A 52 -8.57 -7.05 -25.97
N PRO A 53 -7.47 -7.70 -25.51
CA PRO A 53 -6.25 -6.99 -25.16
C PRO A 53 -5.64 -6.22 -26.34
N LEU A 54 -5.50 -4.90 -26.17
CA LEU A 54 -4.83 -3.98 -27.09
C LEU A 54 -3.35 -3.79 -26.76
N GLU A 55 -3.02 -3.76 -25.47
CA GLU A 55 -1.67 -3.51 -24.99
C GLU A 55 -1.43 -4.23 -23.67
N CYS A 56 -0.21 -4.75 -23.49
CA CYS A 56 0.31 -5.24 -22.22
C CYS A 56 1.55 -4.43 -21.86
N GLY A 57 1.46 -3.64 -20.80
CA GLY A 57 2.54 -2.78 -20.31
C GLY A 57 3.70 -3.58 -19.70
N LYS A 58 4.80 -2.88 -19.35
CA LYS A 58 5.93 -3.49 -18.65
C LYS A 58 5.69 -3.55 -17.14
N GLU A 59 6.26 -4.56 -16.52
CA GLU A 59 6.36 -4.71 -15.07
C GLU A 59 7.12 -3.52 -14.45
N ALA A 60 6.48 -2.77 -13.55
CA ALA A 60 7.17 -1.73 -12.79
C ALA A 60 6.45 -1.51 -11.46
N ARG A 61 7.08 -1.86 -10.33
CA ARG A 61 6.51 -1.50 -9.01
C ARG A 61 7.34 -1.85 -7.78
N THR A 62 7.93 -3.05 -7.75
CA THR A 62 8.48 -3.61 -6.51
C THR A 62 9.76 -2.91 -6.11
N ALA A 63 9.91 -2.66 -4.80
CA ALA A 63 11.16 -2.17 -4.26
C ALA A 63 12.28 -3.14 -4.65
N THR A 64 13.31 -2.62 -5.32
CA THR A 64 14.44 -3.44 -5.76
C THR A 64 15.15 -4.05 -4.56
N VAL A 65 15.87 -5.16 -4.77
CA VAL A 65 16.64 -5.81 -3.69
C VAL A 65 17.59 -4.82 -2.97
N PRO A 66 18.32 -3.93 -3.65
CA PRO A 66 19.11 -2.89 -2.99
C PRO A 66 18.26 -1.92 -2.15
N GLN A 67 17.10 -1.48 -2.65
CA GLN A 67 16.19 -0.62 -1.89
C GLN A 67 15.68 -1.32 -0.63
N ARG A 68 15.24 -2.59 -0.72
CA ARG A 68 14.80 -3.36 0.46
C ARG A 68 15.91 -3.49 1.50
N ARG A 69 17.16 -3.70 1.07
CA ARG A 69 18.31 -3.74 1.99
C ARG A 69 18.56 -2.39 2.66
N ALA A 70 18.49 -1.29 1.91
CA ALA A 70 18.64 0.05 2.46
C ALA A 70 17.52 0.37 3.47
N LEU A 71 16.27 0.01 3.15
CA LEU A 71 15.15 0.15 4.07
C LEU A 71 15.32 -0.71 5.33
N ALA A 72 15.82 -1.95 5.21
CA ALA A 72 16.09 -2.79 6.37
C ALA A 72 17.13 -2.19 7.32
N VAL A 73 18.13 -1.49 6.79
CA VAL A 73 19.12 -0.76 7.60
C VAL A 73 18.51 0.47 8.26
N ARG A 74 17.69 1.23 7.52
CA ARG A 74 17.09 2.48 8.00
C ARG A 74 15.99 2.24 9.04
N ASP A 75 15.08 1.31 8.75
CA ASP A 75 13.86 1.07 9.52
C ASP A 75 14.06 -0.03 10.57
N GLY A 76 15.11 -0.86 10.46
CA GLY A 76 15.41 -1.94 11.43
C GLY A 76 14.35 -3.04 11.55
N GLY A 77 13.24 -2.94 10.83
CA GLY A 77 12.02 -3.69 11.06
C GLY A 77 10.81 -2.90 10.60
N CYS A 78 9.64 -3.25 11.12
CA CYS A 78 8.43 -2.46 10.89
C CYS A 78 8.60 -1.06 11.49
N ALA A 79 8.53 -0.03 10.65
CA ALA A 79 8.73 1.37 11.02
C ALA A 79 7.67 1.91 11.99
N PHE A 80 6.49 1.28 12.06
CA PHE A 80 5.40 1.72 12.94
C PHE A 80 5.85 1.79 14.41
N PRO A 81 5.52 2.86 15.16
CA PRO A 81 5.96 3.04 16.54
C PRO A 81 5.56 1.88 17.45
N GLY A 82 6.48 1.41 18.27
CA GLY A 82 6.28 0.30 19.20
C GLY A 82 6.28 -1.09 18.55
N CYS A 83 6.43 -1.20 17.23
CA CYS A 83 6.48 -2.49 16.56
C CYS A 83 7.89 -3.12 16.63
N GLY A 84 7.95 -4.40 17.02
CA GLY A 84 9.19 -5.18 17.05
C GLY A 84 9.34 -6.18 15.89
N THR A 85 8.50 -6.12 14.86
CA THR A 85 8.56 -7.08 13.74
C THR A 85 9.87 -6.90 12.94
N PRO A 86 10.65 -7.97 12.70
CA PRO A 86 11.90 -7.88 11.96
C PRO A 86 11.67 -7.55 10.48
N SER A 87 12.67 -6.96 9.83
CA SER A 87 12.58 -6.48 8.44
C SER A 87 12.26 -7.59 7.44
N GLY A 88 12.67 -8.83 7.70
CA GLY A 88 12.36 -9.99 6.86
C GLY A 88 10.88 -10.36 6.83
N TRP A 89 10.06 -9.83 7.74
CA TRP A 89 8.60 -10.04 7.80
C TRP A 89 7.82 -8.77 7.43
N CYS A 90 8.50 -7.83 6.78
CA CYS A 90 7.94 -6.55 6.38
C CYS A 90 7.92 -6.40 4.86
N ASP A 91 6.88 -5.72 4.40
CA ASP A 91 6.70 -5.31 3.02
C ASP A 91 7.11 -3.85 2.85
N ALA A 92 7.56 -3.49 1.65
CA ALA A 92 7.84 -2.10 1.32
C ALA A 92 6.52 -1.37 1.02
N HIS A 93 6.21 -0.37 1.84
CA HIS A 93 5.00 0.44 1.72
C HIS A 93 5.33 1.82 1.14
N HIS A 94 4.60 2.22 0.11
CA HIS A 94 4.65 3.57 -0.43
C HIS A 94 3.82 4.53 0.43
N ILE A 95 4.45 5.63 0.88
CA ILE A 95 3.81 6.70 1.65
C ILE A 95 2.78 7.43 0.78
N VAL A 96 3.23 7.95 -0.36
CA VAL A 96 2.35 8.33 -1.46
C VAL A 96 2.12 7.08 -2.26
N HIS A 97 0.89 6.57 -2.29
CA HIS A 97 0.59 5.33 -2.97
C HIS A 97 1.03 5.36 -4.44
N TRP A 98 1.56 4.25 -4.91
CA TRP A 98 1.99 4.11 -6.30
C TRP A 98 0.84 4.38 -7.29
N ASN A 99 -0.38 3.93 -6.96
CA ASN A 99 -1.57 4.18 -7.78
C ASN A 99 -1.88 5.68 -7.95
N ASP A 100 -1.43 6.50 -7.00
CA ASP A 100 -1.62 7.94 -7.01
C ASP A 100 -0.38 8.66 -7.58
N GLY A 101 0.55 7.92 -8.20
CA GLY A 101 1.75 8.43 -8.86
C GLY A 101 3.00 8.47 -7.98
N GLY A 102 2.96 7.89 -6.77
CA GLY A 102 4.10 7.88 -5.86
C GLY A 102 5.32 7.11 -6.42
N PRO A 103 6.54 7.66 -6.29
CA PRO A 103 7.75 7.01 -6.82
C PRO A 103 8.17 5.79 -5.98
N THR A 104 8.81 4.81 -6.61
CA THR A 104 9.48 3.70 -5.88
C THR A 104 10.92 4.10 -5.57
N ASP A 105 11.11 4.91 -4.53
CA ASP A 105 12.42 5.33 -4.02
C ASP A 105 12.47 5.29 -2.48
N LEU A 106 13.64 5.51 -1.90
CA LEU A 106 13.80 5.42 -0.44
C LEU A 106 13.08 6.54 0.32
N ASP A 107 12.77 7.67 -0.31
CA ASP A 107 12.09 8.80 0.33
C ASP A 107 10.57 8.64 0.33
N ASN A 108 10.04 7.72 -0.48
CA ASN A 108 8.63 7.37 -0.51
C ASN A 108 8.33 5.96 0.03
N LEU A 109 9.34 5.19 0.44
CA LEU A 109 9.16 3.82 0.94
C LEU A 109 9.47 3.70 2.43
N ILE A 110 8.73 2.85 3.14
CA ILE A 110 9.01 2.38 4.51
C ILE A 110 8.73 0.88 4.64
N LEU A 111 9.33 0.19 5.61
CA LEU A 111 8.97 -1.18 5.94
C LEU A 111 7.79 -1.23 6.92
N LEU A 112 6.77 -2.02 6.61
CA LEU A 112 5.65 -2.30 7.51
C LEU A 112 5.36 -3.80 7.60
N SER A 113 5.01 -4.27 8.80
CA SER A 113 4.44 -5.61 8.96
C SER A 113 3.05 -5.67 8.33
N GLY A 114 2.57 -6.86 7.94
CA GLY A 114 1.22 -6.99 7.35
C GLY A 114 0.07 -6.50 8.24
N HIS A 115 0.27 -6.40 9.57
CA HIS A 115 -0.69 -5.75 10.47
C HIS A 115 -0.68 -4.22 10.30
N HIS A 116 0.48 -3.58 10.48
CA HIS A 116 0.58 -2.11 10.39
C HIS A 116 0.41 -1.61 8.95
N HIS A 117 0.73 -2.43 7.96
CA HIS A 117 0.42 -2.13 6.57
C HIS A 117 -1.09 -1.96 6.39
N ARG A 118 -1.89 -2.90 6.90
CA ARG A 118 -3.36 -2.79 6.91
C ARG A 118 -3.85 -1.59 7.72
N THR A 119 -3.24 -1.30 8.86
CA THR A 119 -3.57 -0.11 9.65
C THR A 119 -3.46 1.15 8.79
N LEU A 120 -2.35 1.35 8.09
CA LEU A 120 -2.15 2.53 7.24
C LEU A 120 -3.11 2.60 6.04
N HIS A 121 -3.62 1.47 5.55
CA HIS A 121 -4.62 1.45 4.46
C HIS A 121 -6.06 1.65 4.93
N HIS A 122 -6.38 1.34 6.19
CA HIS A 122 -7.76 1.26 6.67
C HIS A 122 -8.10 2.25 7.79
N THR A 123 -7.16 3.12 8.13
CA THR A 123 -7.32 4.13 9.18
C THR A 123 -6.68 5.44 8.72
N GLU A 124 -6.90 6.49 9.49
CA GLU A 124 -6.42 7.85 9.21
C GLU A 124 -5.01 8.10 9.78
N TRP A 125 -4.28 7.03 10.12
CA TRP A 125 -2.84 7.12 10.38
C TRP A 125 -2.14 7.67 9.15
N ARG A 126 -1.26 8.64 9.36
CA ARG A 126 -0.40 9.18 8.30
C ARG A 126 1.05 8.94 8.65
N VAL A 127 1.90 8.91 7.63
CA VAL A 127 3.33 8.77 7.77
C VAL A 127 4.02 9.67 6.76
N GLU A 128 5.15 10.25 7.16
CA GLU A 128 6.00 11.08 6.31
C GLU A 128 7.47 10.71 6.56
N ILE A 129 8.36 11.07 5.63
CA ILE A 129 9.81 11.03 5.88
C ILE A 129 10.26 12.41 6.32
N GLY A 130 10.80 12.49 7.54
CA GLY A 130 11.35 13.71 8.11
C GLY A 130 12.66 14.16 7.44
N PRO A 131 13.17 15.35 7.78
CA PRO A 131 14.40 15.90 7.19
C PRO A 131 15.66 15.07 7.50
N ASP A 132 15.62 14.24 8.55
CA ASP A 132 16.67 13.27 8.90
C ASP A 132 16.55 11.94 8.13
N ARG A 133 15.63 11.89 7.15
CA ARG A 133 15.26 10.72 6.35
C ARG A 133 14.68 9.57 7.16
N LYS A 134 14.15 9.80 8.37
CA LYS A 134 13.42 8.80 9.15
C LYS A 134 11.92 8.99 9.05
N SER A 135 11.17 7.91 9.24
CA SER A 135 9.71 7.98 9.24
C SER A 135 9.19 8.71 10.48
N VAL A 136 8.12 9.48 10.29
CA VAL A 136 7.36 10.15 11.35
C VAL A 136 5.89 9.81 11.13
N PHE A 137 5.25 9.28 12.15
CA PHE A 137 3.85 8.88 12.12
C PHE A 137 2.98 9.90 12.82
N TYR A 138 1.78 10.11 12.27
CA TYR A 138 0.77 10.98 12.83
C TYR A 138 -0.47 10.13 13.15
N PRO A 139 -0.82 9.98 14.44
CA PRO A 139 -2.01 9.24 14.83
C PRO A 139 -3.29 9.93 14.32
N PRO A 140 -4.37 9.17 14.10
CA PRO A 140 -5.68 9.75 13.84
C PRO A 140 -6.20 10.44 15.10
N MET A 141 -7.15 11.36 14.93
CA MET A 141 -7.81 12.09 16.03
C MET A 141 -8.45 11.15 17.08
N SER A 142 -8.85 9.95 16.66
CA SER A 142 -9.41 8.92 17.54
C SER A 142 -8.39 8.29 18.49
N VAL A 143 -7.10 8.38 18.17
CA VAL A 143 -5.99 7.88 19.00
C VAL A 143 -5.36 9.02 19.80
N ASP A 144 -5.08 10.15 19.15
CA ASP A 144 -4.59 11.38 19.80
C ASP A 144 -5.27 12.60 19.16
N PRO A 145 -6.11 13.34 19.92
CA PRO A 145 -6.78 14.55 19.45
C PRO A 145 -5.84 15.67 18.99
N TYR A 146 -4.57 15.63 19.41
CA TYR A 146 -3.56 16.61 19.00
C TYR A 146 -2.69 16.12 17.83
N GLN A 147 -2.87 14.86 17.40
CA GLN A 147 -2.10 14.19 16.35
C GLN A 147 -0.60 14.41 16.48
N GLN A 148 -0.05 14.30 17.69
CA GLN A 148 1.34 14.56 17.98
C GLN A 148 2.23 13.63 17.13
N PRO A 149 3.30 14.15 16.50
CA PRO A 149 4.18 13.33 15.67
C PRO A 149 4.95 12.32 16.53
N ILE A 150 5.00 11.07 16.07
CA ILE A 150 5.72 9.97 16.70
C ILE A 150 6.81 9.49 15.77
N GLY A 151 8.07 9.49 16.21
CA GLY A 151 9.17 8.97 15.40
C GLY A 151 8.96 7.48 15.09
N GLY A 152 9.23 7.07 13.85
CA GLY A 152 9.23 5.67 13.47
C GLY A 152 10.19 4.86 14.34
N ASN A 153 9.83 3.60 14.60
CA ASN A 153 10.55 2.69 15.48
C ASN A 153 10.75 3.21 16.92
N SER A 154 10.09 4.29 17.30
CA SER A 154 10.11 4.75 18.70
C SER A 154 9.51 3.65 19.58
N PRO A 155 9.99 3.50 20.83
CA PRO A 155 9.37 2.58 21.77
C PRO A 155 7.87 2.89 21.94
N PRO A 156 7.06 1.92 22.37
CA PRO A 156 5.64 2.17 22.64
C PRO A 156 5.50 3.36 23.59
N THR A 157 4.65 4.32 23.24
CA THR A 157 4.31 5.41 24.16
C THR A 157 3.72 4.79 25.42
N ALA A 158 4.32 5.05 26.58
CA ALA A 158 3.82 4.52 27.85
C ALA A 158 2.35 4.97 28.05
N ALA A 159 1.47 4.01 28.32
CA ALA A 159 0.06 4.21 28.62
C ALA A 159 -0.16 4.97 29.93
#